data_AF-A0A0G1YV76-F1
#
_entry.id   AF-A0A0G1YV76-F1
#
_cell.length_a   1.000
_cell.length_b   1.000
_cell.length_c   1.000
_cell.angle_alpha   90.00
_cell.angle_beta   90.00
_cell.angle_gamma   90.00
#
_symmetry.space_group_name_H-M   'P 1'
#
loop_
_entity.id
_entity.type
_entity.pdbx_description
1 polymer ?
#
loop_
_entity_poly.entity_id
_entity_poly.type
_entity_poly.pdbx_seq_one_letter_code
_entity_poly.pdbx_strand_id
1 'polypeptide(L)'
;MSEHSAFITYTDGGARGNPGPAALGVVICDGRGNILKKYGEYLGKVTNNEAEYRAAIFALKKLKALIGKAKAKQSIIHVYA
;
A
#
# COMPACT_ATOMS: atom_id res chain seq x y z
N MET A 1 23.12 17.77 -1.43
CA MET A 1 22.39 16.62 -0.87
C MET A 1 21.25 16.33 -1.84
N SER A 2 21.25 15.19 -2.54
CA SER A 2 20.14 14.86 -3.44
C SER A 2 18.90 14.60 -2.59
N GLU A 3 17.83 15.38 -2.77
CA GLU A 3 16.54 15.09 -2.12
C GLU A 3 16.08 13.70 -2.55
N HIS A 4 16.04 12.76 -1.61
CA HIS A 4 15.39 11.49 -1.83
C HIS A 4 13.89 11.76 -2.06
N SER A 5 13.32 11.23 -3.15
CA SER A 5 11.87 11.31 -3.36
C SER A 5 11.16 10.61 -2.21
N ALA A 6 10.23 11.28 -1.55
CA ALA A 6 9.37 10.69 -0.53
C ALA A 6 8.02 10.28 -1.13
N PHE A 7 7.48 9.16 -0.67
CA PHE A 7 6.13 8.70 -0.98
C PHE A 7 5.43 8.28 0.31
N ILE A 8 4.11 8.47 0.32
CA ILE A 8 3.25 8.09 1.44
C ILE A 8 2.24 7.07 0.93
N THR A 9 2.06 5.96 1.64
CA THR A 9 1.00 4.98 1.36
C THR A 9 0.14 4.76 2.58
N TYR A 10 -1.17 4.94 2.41
CA TYR A 10 -2.18 4.54 3.40
C TYR A 10 -2.76 3.20 2.98
N THR A 11 -2.84 2.26 3.91
CA THR A 11 -3.30 0.91 3.65
C THR A 11 -4.29 0.50 4.71
N ASP A 12 -5.29 -0.28 4.33
CA ASP A 12 -6.18 -0.92 5.28
C ASP A 12 -6.61 -2.27 4.68
N GLY A 13 -6.84 -3.25 5.54
CA GLY A 13 -7.26 -4.58 5.16
C GLY A 13 -8.21 -5.13 6.20
N GLY A 14 -9.38 -5.59 5.75
CA GLY A 14 -10.43 -6.04 6.66
C GLY A 14 -11.07 -7.33 6.21
N ALA A 15 -11.46 -8.17 7.18
CA ALA A 15 -12.20 -9.40 6.95
C ALA A 15 -13.54 -9.40 7.71
N ARG A 16 -14.61 -9.87 7.06
CA ARG A 16 -15.91 -10.12 7.71
C ARG A 16 -15.92 -11.48 8.37
N GLY A 17 -15.41 -11.55 9.60
CA GLY A 17 -15.15 -12.78 10.34
C GLY A 17 -13.66 -13.13 10.36
N ASN A 18 -13.27 -14.20 11.08
CA ASN A 18 -11.86 -14.55 11.26
C ASN A 18 -11.62 -16.08 11.19
N PRO A 19 -11.52 -16.70 10.00
CA PRO A 19 -11.45 -16.07 8.67
C PRO A 19 -12.82 -15.81 8.02
N GLY A 20 -12.86 -14.84 7.10
CA GLY A 20 -14.09 -14.43 6.40
C GLY A 20 -13.81 -13.67 5.09
N PRO A 21 -14.85 -13.34 4.29
CA PRO A 21 -14.70 -12.54 3.09
C PRO A 21 -13.96 -11.23 3.41
N ALA A 22 -12.90 -10.93 2.67
CA ALA A 22 -11.99 -9.85 3.00
C ALA A 22 -11.60 -9.02 1.78
N ALA A 23 -11.16 -7.80 2.03
CA ALA A 23 -10.64 -6.89 1.02
C ALA A 23 -9.52 -6.03 1.60
N LEU A 24 -8.77 -5.38 0.72
CA LEU A 24 -7.82 -4.33 1.07
C LEU A 24 -8.11 -3.04 0.31
N GLY A 25 -7.64 -1.93 0.86
CA GLY A 25 -7.61 -0.61 0.25
C GLY A 25 -6.21 -0.01 0.36
N VAL A 26 -5.78 0.71 -0.69
CA VAL A 26 -4.49 1.43 -0.69
C VAL A 26 -4.65 2.79 -1.36
N VAL A 27 -4.08 3.82 -0.75
CA VAL A 27 -3.89 5.15 -1.33
C VAL A 27 -2.40 5.47 -1.37
N ILE A 28 -1.90 5.87 -2.53
CA ILE A 28 -0.50 6.24 -2.74
C ILE A 28 -0.45 7.73 -3.06
N CYS A 29 0.39 8.46 -2.33
CA CYS A 29 0.64 9.88 -2.51
C CYS A 29 2.12 10.17 -2.76
N ASP A 30 2.41 11.32 -3.38
CA ASP A 30 3.75 11.91 -3.36
C ASP A 30 4.10 12.46 -1.96
N GLY A 31 5.33 12.93 -1.79
CA GLY A 31 5.81 13.51 -0.53
C GLY A 31 5.14 14.82 -0.12
N ARG A 32 4.27 15.40 -0.97
CA ARG A 32 3.45 16.59 -0.66
C ARG A 32 2.01 16.22 -0.30
N GLY A 33 1.68 14.93 -0.30
CA GLY A 33 0.33 14.42 0.00
C GLY A 33 -0.60 14.40 -1.21
N ASN A 34 -0.13 14.72 -2.43
CA ASN A 34 -0.97 14.63 -3.62
C ASN A 34 -1.20 13.16 -3.96
N ILE A 35 -2.47 12.77 -4.15
CA ILE A 35 -2.83 11.39 -4.47
C ILE A 35 -2.38 11.07 -5.89
N LEU A 36 -1.52 10.05 -6.02
CA LEU A 36 -1.07 9.51 -7.30
C LEU A 36 -1.98 8.38 -7.77
N LYS A 37 -2.41 7.51 -6.85
CA LYS A 37 -3.26 6.36 -7.19
C LYS A 37 -4.02 5.82 -5.98
N LYS A 38 -5.18 5.22 -6.24
CA LYS A 38 -5.96 4.45 -5.27
C LYS A 38 -6.20 3.05 -5.81
N TYR A 39 -6.28 2.06 -4.92
CA TYR A 39 -6.56 0.67 -5.23
C TYR A 39 -7.50 0.06 -4.21
N GLY A 40 -8.27 -0.93 -4.65
CA GLY A 40 -8.99 -1.86 -3.79
C GLY A 40 -8.97 -3.25 -4.41
N GLU A 41 -8.86 -4.29 -3.59
CA GLU A 41 -8.80 -5.67 -4.06
C GLU A 41 -9.57 -6.60 -3.12
N TYR A 42 -10.38 -7.50 -3.70
CA TYR A 42 -11.03 -8.58 -2.97
C TYR A 42 -10.04 -9.72 -2.75
N LEU A 43 -9.91 -10.19 -1.51
CA LEU A 43 -8.89 -11.16 -1.09
C LEU A 43 -9.43 -12.58 -0.93
N GLY A 44 -10.71 -12.81 -1.22
CA GLY A 44 -11.36 -14.08 -0.90
C GLY A 44 -11.64 -14.21 0.58
N LYS A 45 -11.42 -15.40 1.14
CA LYS A 45 -11.62 -15.70 2.57
C LYS A 45 -10.27 -15.76 3.29
N VAL A 46 -9.95 -14.75 4.08
CA VAL A 46 -8.72 -14.67 4.88
C VAL A 46 -9.02 -14.18 6.30
N THR A 47 -8.02 -14.20 7.18
CA THR A 47 -8.12 -13.60 8.52
C THR A 47 -8.01 -12.07 8.45
N ASN A 48 -8.42 -11.36 9.52
CA ASN A 48 -8.28 -9.90 9.56
C ASN A 48 -6.82 -9.47 9.45
N ASN A 49 -5.95 -10.05 10.28
CA ASN A 49 -4.52 -9.73 10.29
C ASN A 49 -3.86 -10.03 8.93
N GLU A 50 -4.27 -11.10 8.26
CA GLU A 50 -3.79 -11.41 6.93
C GLU A 50 -4.21 -10.37 5.89
N ALA A 51 -5.42 -9.80 6.00
CA ALA A 51 -5.86 -8.72 5.13
C ALA A 51 -5.00 -7.46 5.32
N GLU A 52 -4.70 -7.06 6.56
CA GLU A 52 -3.84 -5.90 6.88
C GLU A 52 -2.42 -6.08 6.32
N TYR A 53 -1.78 -7.24 6.57
CA TYR A 53 -0.44 -7.51 6.03
C TYR A 53 -0.42 -7.53 4.50
N ARG A 54 -1.45 -8.10 3.86
CA ARG A 54 -1.57 -8.10 2.40
C ARG A 54 -1.75 -6.68 1.86
N ALA A 55 -2.46 -5.79 2.55
CA ALA A 55 -2.61 -4.38 2.18
C ALA A 55 -1.25 -3.66 2.11
N ALA A 56 -0.41 -3.80 3.14
CA ALA A 56 0.93 -3.21 3.17
C ALA A 56 1.83 -3.75 2.04
N ILE A 57 1.88 -5.07 1.85
CA ILE A 57 2.66 -5.70 0.78
C ILE A 57 2.18 -5.24 -0.60
N PHE A 58 0.87 -5.17 -0.79
CA PHE A 58 0.26 -4.74 -2.03
C PHE A 58 0.62 -3.29 -2.36
N ALA A 59 0.58 -2.39 -1.37
CA ALA A 59 0.97 -0.99 -1.52
C ALA A 59 2.41 -0.85 -2.03
N LEU A 60 3.36 -1.56 -1.42
CA LEU A 60 4.77 -1.52 -1.84
C LEU A 60 4.97 -2.08 -3.26
N LYS A 61 4.26 -3.15 -3.62
CA LYS A 61 4.29 -3.70 -4.98
C LYS A 61 3.75 -2.70 -6.01
N LYS A 62 2.60 -2.07 -5.73
CA LYS A 62 1.98 -1.09 -6.63
C LYS A 62 2.79 0.19 -6.73
N LEU A 63 3.35 0.69 -5.63
CA LEU A 63 4.25 1.84 -5.64
C LEU A 63 5.46 1.55 -6.53
N LYS A 64 6.14 0.42 -6.32
CA LYS A 64 7.29 0.01 -7.14
C LYS A 64 6.95 -0.10 -8.63
N ALA A 65 5.76 -0.60 -8.97
CA ALA A 65 5.29 -0.67 -10.36
C ALA A 65 5.01 0.72 -10.94
N LEU A 66 4.50 1.65 -10.13
CA LEU A 66 4.16 3.01 -10.54
C LEU A 66 5.40 3.89 -10.77
N ILE A 67 6.41 3.80 -9.90
CA ILE A 67 7.57 4.71 -9.91
C ILE A 67 8.84 4.06 -10.48
N GLY A 68 8.82 2.76 -10.73
CA GLY A 68 9.96 1.98 -11.20
C GLY A 68 10.91 1.54 -10.08
N LYS A 69 11.64 0.44 -10.33
CA LYS A 69 12.55 -0.20 -9.35
C LYS A 69 13.68 0.72 -8.89
N ALA A 70 14.29 1.47 -9.81
CA ALA A 70 15.44 2.33 -9.49
C ALA A 70 15.03 3.45 -8.51
N LYS A 71 13.94 4.16 -8.82
CA LYS A 71 13.40 5.21 -7.96
C LYS A 71 12.94 4.66 -6.62
N ALA A 72 12.21 3.55 -6.61
CA ALA A 72 11.75 2.91 -5.37
C ALA A 72 12.90 2.54 -4.41
N LYS A 73 14.05 2.10 -4.94
CA LYS A 73 15.23 1.75 -4.11
C LYS A 73 15.89 2.97 -3.45
N GLN A 74 15.71 4.15 -4.03
CA GLN A 74 16.32 5.41 -3.59
C GLN A 74 15.32 6.33 -2.87
N SER A 75 14.06 5.90 -2.71
CA SER A 75 12.98 6.70 -2.14
C SER A 75 12.76 6.35 -0.68
N ILE A 76 12.36 7.34 0.11
CA ILE A 76 11.79 7.09 1.45
C ILE A 76 10.30 6.79 1.25
N ILE A 77 9.82 5.71 1.87
CA ILE A 77 8.43 5.28 1.74
C ILE A 77 7.84 5.19 3.14
N HIS A 78 6.88 6.06 3.42
CA HIS A 78 6.11 6.02 4.66
C HIS A 78 4.87 5.17 4.44
N VAL A 79 4.72 4.12 5.24
CA VAL A 79 3.54 3.23 5.21
C VAL A 79 2.73 3.48 6.48
N TYR A 80 1.48 3.86 6.30
CA TYR A 80 0.49 4.02 7.36
C TYR A 80 -0.57 2.93 7.17
N ALA A 81 -0.73 2.07 8.16
CA ALA A 81 -1.72 0.99 8.22
C ALA A 81 -2.60 1.19 9.46
#